data_AF-A0A0G1XK25-F1
#
_entry.id   AF-A0A0G1XK25-F1
#
_cell.length_a   1.000
_cell.length_b   1.000
_cell.length_c   1.000
_cell.angle_alpha   90.00
_cell.angle_beta   90.00
_cell.angle_gamma   90.00
#
_symmetry.space_group_name_H-M   'P 1'
#
loop_
_entity.id
_entity.type
_entity.pdbx_description
1 polymer ?
#
loop_
_entity_poly.entity_id
_entity_poly.type
_entity_poly.pdbx_seq_one_letter_code
_entity_poly.pdbx_strand_id
1 'polypeptide(L)'
;YYYATYYGKAVKPVIKAGAYPWAHNFVMEAKEHVFLVLPFLAATVWLVLWLLGGSLETAPGLKRAALLLSWTIVVLGVAITLSGMVISGAVIPK
;
A
#
# COMPACT_ATOMS: atom_id res chain seq x y z
N TYR A 1 11.67 9.06 -11.80
CA TYR A 1 13.10 8.90 -12.12
C TYR A 1 13.79 7.97 -11.12
N TYR A 2 13.96 8.35 -9.85
CA TYR A 2 14.67 7.55 -8.81
C TYR A 2 14.29 6.06 -8.73
N TYR A 3 12.99 5.75 -8.70
CA TYR A 3 12.49 4.38 -8.60
C TYR A 3 12.87 3.50 -9.80
N ALA A 4 12.82 4.06 -11.01
CA ALA A 4 13.06 3.34 -12.26
C ALA A 4 14.55 3.22 -12.62
N THR A 5 15.37 4.21 -12.24
CA THR A 5 16.78 4.28 -12.67
C THR A 5 17.77 3.84 -11.59
N TYR A 6 17.50 4.12 -10.32
CA TYR A 6 18.46 3.92 -9.23
C TYR A 6 18.02 2.84 -8.23
N TYR A 7 16.76 2.87 -7.79
CA TYR A 7 16.25 1.96 -6.75
C TYR A 7 16.37 0.48 -7.13
N GLY A 8 15.90 0.09 -8.32
CA GLY A 8 15.93 -1.30 -8.77
C GLY A 8 17.35 -1.87 -8.96
N LYS A 9 18.32 -1.03 -9.32
CA LYS A 9 19.70 -1.46 -9.63
C LYS A 9 20.63 -1.42 -8.42
N ALA A 10 20.56 -0.37 -7.61
CA ALA A 10 21.51 -0.15 -6.52
C ALA A 10 20.95 -0.53 -5.14
N VAL A 11 19.65 -0.33 -4.90
CA VAL A 11 19.05 -0.42 -3.55
C VAL A 11 18.34 -1.76 -3.32
N LYS A 12 17.55 -2.22 -4.30
CA LYS A 12 16.79 -3.48 -4.22
C LYS A 12 17.69 -4.70 -3.98
N PRO A 13 18.89 -4.85 -4.60
CA PRO A 13 19.78 -5.98 -4.32
C PRO A 13 20.35 -5.97 -2.88
N VAL A 14 20.65 -4.79 -2.33
CA VAL A 14 21.19 -4.63 -0.97
C VAL A 14 20.15 -5.05 0.07
N ILE A 15 18.89 -4.65 -0.11
CA ILE A 15 17.77 -5.06 0.76
C ILE A 15 17.55 -6.58 0.69
N LYS A 16 17.62 -7.16 -0.52
CA LYS A 16 17.45 -8.61 -0.73
C LYS A 16 18.59 -9.45 -0.15
N ALA A 17 19.78 -8.87 0.03
CA ALA A 17 20.93 -9.53 0.62
C ALA A 17 20.90 -9.57 2.17
N GLY A 18 19.85 -9.02 2.80
CA GLY A 18 19.66 -9.09 4.26
C GLY A 18 19.40 -10.51 4.78
N ALA A 19 19.30 -10.65 6.11
CA ALA A 19 19.22 -11.96 6.79
C ALA A 19 18.07 -12.88 6.34
N TYR A 20 17.01 -12.34 5.73
CA TYR A 20 15.86 -13.11 5.24
C TYR A 20 15.48 -12.73 3.78
N PRO A 21 16.24 -13.16 2.76
CA PRO A 21 16.06 -12.73 1.37
C PRO A 21 14.67 -13.03 0.78
N TRP A 22 14.10 -14.19 1.12
CA TRP A 22 12.78 -14.60 0.65
C TRP A 22 11.65 -13.71 1.19
N ALA A 23 11.73 -13.34 2.47
CA ALA A 23 10.75 -12.49 3.14
C ALA A 23 10.83 -11.07 2.58
N HIS A 24 12.05 -10.54 2.40
CA HIS A 24 12.26 -9.23 1.77
C HIS A 24 11.75 -9.21 0.33
N ASN A 25 11.96 -10.27 -0.46
CA ASN A 25 11.42 -10.38 -1.81
C ASN A 25 9.90 -10.28 -1.83
N PHE A 26 9.22 -11.09 -1.02
CA PHE A 26 7.76 -11.11 -0.97
C PHE A 26 7.19 -9.78 -0.48
N VAL A 27 7.71 -9.24 0.62
CA VAL A 27 7.24 -7.98 1.21
C VAL A 27 7.45 -6.81 0.26
N MET A 28 8.59 -6.75 -0.42
CA MET A 28 8.88 -5.71 -1.41
C MET A 28 7.90 -5.80 -2.58
N GLU A 29 7.76 -6.97 -3.19
CA GLU A 29 6.88 -7.13 -4.36
C GLU A 29 5.41 -6.85 -4.02
N ALA A 30 4.92 -7.36 -2.89
CA ALA A 30 3.56 -7.12 -2.41
C ALA A 30 3.33 -5.64 -2.10
N LYS A 31 4.27 -4.99 -1.41
CA LYS A 31 4.18 -3.56 -1.10
C LYS A 31 4.08 -2.71 -2.37
N GLU A 32 4.91 -3.01 -3.37
CA GLU A 32 4.93 -2.27 -4.65
C GLU A 32 3.55 -2.31 -5.34
N HIS A 33 2.91 -3.48 -5.39
CA HIS A 33 1.59 -3.63 -6.02
C HIS A 33 0.45 -3.04 -5.19
N VAL A 34 0.42 -3.30 -3.87
CA VAL A 34 -0.63 -2.77 -2.99
C VAL A 34 -0.56 -1.24 -2.97
N PHE A 35 0.64 -0.66 -2.95
CA PHE A 35 0.84 0.79 -3.00
C PHE A 35 0.27 1.42 -4.27
N LEU A 36 0.48 0.78 -5.43
CA LEU A 36 -0.05 1.28 -6.70
C LEU A 36 -1.58 1.18 -6.80
N VAL A 37 -2.21 0.23 -6.11
CA VAL A 37 -3.67 0.04 -6.12
C VAL A 37 -4.40 1.03 -5.20
N LEU A 38 -3.77 1.48 -4.10
CA LEU A 38 -4.40 2.35 -3.11
C LEU A 38 -5.00 3.66 -3.69
N PRO A 39 -4.33 4.40 -4.60
CA PRO A 39 -4.92 5.58 -5.23
C PRO A 39 -6.24 5.29 -5.95
N PHE A 40 -6.37 4.13 -6.61
CA PHE A 40 -7.60 3.74 -7.31
C PHE A 40 -8.73 3.40 -6.34
N LEU A 41 -8.42 2.73 -5.22
CA LEU A 41 -9.42 2.49 -4.17
C LEU A 41 -9.87 3.79 -3.52
N ALA A 42 -8.94 4.71 -3.25
CA ALA A 42 -9.26 6.03 -2.71
C ALA A 42 -10.11 6.86 -3.68
N ALA A 43 -9.77 6.84 -4.98
CA ALA A 43 -10.57 7.47 -6.02
C ALA A 43 -11.98 6.86 -6.11
N THR A 44 -12.12 5.55 -5.89
CA THR A 44 -13.43 4.88 -5.87
C THR A 44 -14.27 5.36 -4.70
N VAL A 45 -13.71 5.42 -3.49
CA VAL A 45 -14.41 6.00 -2.33
C VAL A 45 -14.80 7.45 -2.59
N TRP A 46 -13.88 8.25 -3.15
CA TRP A 46 -14.16 9.64 -3.50
C TRP A 46 -15.32 9.76 -4.49
N LEU A 47 -15.34 8.96 -5.56
CA LEU A 47 -16.44 8.94 -6.53
C LEU A 47 -17.76 8.52 -5.91
N VAL A 48 -17.77 7.53 -5.02
CA VAL A 48 -18.99 7.11 -4.29
C VAL A 48 -19.52 8.25 -3.45
N LEU A 49 -18.66 8.95 -2.71
CA LEU A 49 -19.07 10.10 -1.90
C LEU A 49 -19.58 11.26 -2.77
N TRP A 50 -18.92 11.52 -3.90
CA TRP A 50 -19.28 12.62 -4.79
C TRP A 50 -20.58 12.39 -5.55
N LEU A 51 -20.79 11.18 -6.09
CA LEU A 51 -21.95 10.86 -6.92
C LEU A 51 -23.15 10.37 -6.10
N LEU A 52 -22.90 9.63 -5.02
CA LEU A 52 -23.95 8.91 -4.26
C LEU A 52 -24.02 9.36 -2.79
N GLY A 53 -23.31 10.42 -2.41
CA GLY A 53 -23.24 10.91 -1.03
C GLY A 53 -24.60 11.17 -0.39
N GLY A 54 -25.52 11.77 -1.15
CA GLY A 54 -26.88 12.05 -0.69
C GLY A 54 -27.73 10.80 -0.44
N SER A 55 -27.40 9.66 -1.05
CA SER A 55 -28.13 8.39 -0.89
C SER A 55 -27.56 7.48 0.18
N LEU A 56 -26.45 7.86 0.84
CA LEU A 56 -25.78 7.03 1.84
C LEU A 56 -26.64 6.80 3.09
N GLU A 57 -27.50 7.74 3.45
CA GLU A 57 -28.40 7.60 4.60
C GLU A 57 -29.56 6.65 4.31
N THR A 58 -30.06 6.67 3.08
CA THR A 58 -31.19 5.85 2.64
C THR A 58 -30.76 4.45 2.18
N ALA A 59 -29.48 4.25 1.84
CA ALA A 59 -28.93 2.98 1.36
C ALA A 59 -27.88 2.41 2.32
N PRO A 60 -28.28 1.67 3.38
CA PRO A 60 -27.35 1.17 4.40
C PRO A 60 -26.30 0.20 3.84
N GLY A 61 -26.62 -0.55 2.77
CA GLY A 61 -25.67 -1.41 2.07
C GLY A 61 -24.54 -0.62 1.42
N LEU A 62 -24.86 0.49 0.74
CA LEU A 62 -23.87 1.36 0.10
C LEU A 62 -22.98 2.02 1.15
N LYS A 63 -23.57 2.53 2.23
CA LYS A 63 -22.83 3.10 3.36
C LYS A 63 -21.86 2.10 3.96
N ARG A 64 -22.30 0.86 4.20
CA ARG A 64 -21.43 -0.20 4.73
C ARG A 64 -20.30 -0.56 3.77
N ALA A 65 -20.58 -0.66 2.47
CA ALA A 65 -19.55 -0.93 1.45
C ALA A 65 -18.50 0.19 1.38
N ALA A 66 -18.93 1.46 1.37
CA ALA A 66 -18.03 2.61 1.37
C ALA A 66 -17.16 2.67 2.64
N LEU A 67 -17.75 2.38 3.81
CA LEU A 67 -17.01 2.31 5.08
C LEU A 67 -15.99 1.17 5.10
N LEU A 68 -16.38 -0.03 4.65
CA LEU A 68 -15.48 -1.18 4.57
C LEU A 68 -14.32 -0.89 3.63
N LEU A 69 -14.59 -0.35 2.44
CA LEU A 69 -13.57 0.04 1.48
C LEU A 69 -12.61 1.08 2.06
N SER A 70 -13.14 2.10 2.74
CA SER A 70 -12.34 3.11 3.43
C SER A 70 -11.43 2.50 4.50
N TRP A 71 -11.97 1.58 5.31
CA TRP A 71 -11.19 0.86 6.33
C TRP A 71 -10.10 -0.01 5.71
N THR A 72 -10.40 -0.71 4.61
CA THR A 72 -9.40 -1.50 3.89
C THR A 72 -8.25 -0.63 3.40
N ILE A 73 -8.52 0.56 2.86
CA ILE A 73 -7.48 1.52 2.45
C ILE A 73 -6.59 1.90 3.63
N VAL A 74 -7.17 2.20 4.79
CA VAL A 74 -6.41 2.56 6.01
C VAL A 74 -5.51 1.40 6.45
N VAL A 75 -6.06 0.18 6.57
CA VAL A 75 -5.32 -1.00 7.01
C VAL A 75 -4.15 -1.30 6.06
N LEU A 76 -4.40 -1.27 4.75
CA LEU A 76 -3.36 -1.48 3.74
C LEU A 76 -2.29 -0.37 3.77
N GLY A 77 -2.69 0.89 3.95
CA GLY A 77 -1.75 2.01 4.10
C GLY A 77 -0.83 1.86 5.32
N VAL A 78 -1.39 1.43 6.46
CA VAL A 78 -0.62 1.12 7.67
C VAL A 78 0.32 -0.06 7.41
N ALA A 79 -0.15 -1.14 6.78
CA ALA A 79 0.69 -2.30 6.46
C ALA A 79 1.87 -1.94 5.55
N ILE A 80 1.65 -1.11 4.52
CA ILE A 80 2.72 -0.59 3.65
C ILE A 80 3.71 0.25 4.45
N THR A 81 3.23 1.09 5.36
CA THR A 81 4.11 1.93 6.20
C THR A 81 4.98 1.08 7.10
N LEU A 82 4.40 0.11 7.80
CA LEU A 82 5.12 -0.83 8.67
C LEU A 82 6.12 -1.68 7.88
N SER A 83 5.75 -2.16 6.68
CA SER A 83 6.69 -2.88 5.81
C SER A 83 7.90 -2.04 5.43
N GLY A 84 7.75 -0.72 5.27
CA GLY A 84 8.86 0.20 5.09
C GLY A 84 9.84 0.21 6.25
N MET A 85 9.36 0.15 7.50
CA MET A 85 10.22 0.08 8.68
C MET A 85 11.01 -1.24 8.72
N VAL A 86 10.36 -2.36 8.39
CA VAL A 86 11.01 -3.68 8.34
C VAL A 86 12.16 -3.69 7.31
N ILE A 87 11.93 -3.09 6.14
CA ILE A 87 12.93 -2.99 5.07
C ILE A 87 14.09 -2.05 5.45
N SER A 88 13.80 -0.90 6.06
CA SER A 88 14.83 0.07 6.47
C SER A 88 15.67 -0.44 7.65
N GLY A 89 15.09 -1.21 8.57
CA GLY A 89 15.80 -1.79 9.72
C GLY A 89 16.68 -2.99 9.38
N ALA A 90 16.54 -3.59 8.19
CA ALA A 90 17.36 -4.72 7.74
C ALA A 90 18.72 -4.30 7.12
N VAL A 91 18.96 -3.00 6.95
CA VAL A 91 20.26 -2.49 6.50
C VAL A 91 21.24 -2.54 7.68
N ILE A 92 22.05 -3.59 7.74
CA ILE A 92 23.19 -3.66 8.66
C ILE A 92 24.25 -2.69 8.10
N PRO A 93 24.61 -1.61 8.80
CA PRO A 93 25.73 -0.78 8.39
C PRO A 93 27.00 -1.63 8.44
N LYS A 94 27.76 -1.63 7.34
CA LYS A 94 29.13 -2.15 7.35
C LYS A 94 30.04 -1.18 8.11
#